data_AF-A0A368GW53-F1
#
_entry.id   AF-A0A368GW53-F1
#
_cell.length_a   1.000
_cell.length_b   1.000
_cell.length_c   1.000
_cell.angle_alpha   90.00
_cell.angle_beta   90.00
_cell.angle_gamma   90.00
#
_symmetry.space_group_name_H-M   'P 1'
#
loop_
_entity.id
_entity.type
_entity.pdbx_description
1 polymer ?
#
loop_
_entity_poly.entity_id
_entity_poly.type
_entity_poly.pdbx_seq_one_letter_code
_entity_poly.pdbx_strand_id
1 'polypeptide(L)'
;MKIIFVCLCVFLSVCNGDKRKELCLMCIDAVNALDVVLFARGSVKKAALYFCKEKVNKSKVKDCKNLMKHHLRDIVRQLKQPLRNDVAMICNSIHVCGASQDVGDFVPRRKSKGQRNNLDH
;
A
#
# COMPACT_ATOMS: atom_id res chain seq x y z
N MET A 1 5.67 11.96 -40.80
CA MET A 1 5.05 10.87 -40.01
C MET A 1 6.02 10.29 -38.97
N LYS A 2 6.50 11.11 -38.02
CA LYS A 2 7.41 10.68 -36.92
C LYS A 2 7.01 11.31 -35.57
N ILE A 3 6.35 12.47 -35.61
CA ILE A 3 5.85 13.23 -34.45
C ILE A 3 4.72 12.50 -33.71
N ILE A 4 3.86 11.75 -34.41
CA ILE A 4 2.73 11.02 -33.80
C ILE A 4 3.22 9.87 -32.89
N PHE A 5 4.31 9.20 -33.27
CA PHE A 5 4.84 8.05 -32.53
C PHE A 5 5.49 8.48 -31.20
N VAL A 6 6.15 9.65 -31.18
CA VAL A 6 6.76 10.22 -29.97
C VAL A 6 5.69 10.64 -28.96
N CYS A 7 4.59 11.24 -29.44
CA CYS A 7 3.49 11.67 -28.58
C CYS A 7 2.83 10.46 -27.86
N LEU A 8 2.57 9.38 -28.60
CA LEU A 8 2.01 8.13 -28.05
C LEU A 8 2.91 7.49 -26.99
N CYS A 9 4.23 7.50 -27.17
CA CYS A 9 5.16 6.94 -26.19
C CYS A 9 5.15 7.74 -24.87
N VAL A 10 5.11 9.07 -24.94
CA VAL A 10 5.07 9.93 -23.74
C VAL A 10 3.76 9.73 -22.97
N PHE A 11 2.62 9.65 -23.67
CA PHE A 11 1.32 9.36 -23.03
C PHE A 11 1.28 7.96 -22.39
N LEU A 12 1.87 6.94 -23.02
CA LEU A 12 1.96 5.59 -22.46
C LEU A 12 2.84 5.52 -21.21
N SER A 13 3.94 6.28 -21.18
CA SER A 13 4.85 6.33 -20.02
C SER A 13 4.20 7.00 -18.80
N VAL A 14 3.47 8.10 -19.00
CA VAL A 14 2.78 8.81 -17.90
C VAL A 14 1.63 7.98 -17.32
N CYS A 15 0.81 7.36 -18.18
CA CYS A 15 -0.33 6.53 -17.75
C CYS A 15 0.09 5.29 -16.93
N ASN A 16 1.28 4.74 -17.18
CA ASN A 16 1.80 3.59 -16.44
C ASN A 16 2.43 3.98 -15.10
N GLY A 17 2.98 5.20 -14.98
CA GLY A 17 3.50 5.74 -13.72
C GLY A 17 2.41 5.90 -12.66
N ASP A 18 1.27 6.48 -13.05
CA ASP A 18 0.15 6.73 -12.13
C ASP A 18 -0.46 5.44 -11.59
N LYS A 19 -0.64 4.43 -12.44
CA LYS A 19 -1.17 3.13 -12.03
C LYS A 19 -0.24 2.39 -11.06
N ARG A 20 1.09 2.46 -11.28
CA ARG A 20 2.06 1.85 -10.35
C ARG A 20 2.06 2.55 -8.99
N LYS A 21 1.97 3.87 -8.97
CA LYS A 21 1.91 4.65 -7.72
C LYS A 21 0.65 4.28 -6.93
N GLU A 22 -0.50 4.21 -7.61
CA GLU A 22 -1.77 3.84 -6.98
C GLU A 22 -1.74 2.42 -6.39
N LEU A 23 -1.20 1.43 -7.12
CA LEU A 23 -1.05 0.06 -6.63
C LEU A 23 -0.07 -0.04 -5.45
N CYS A 24 1.00 0.76 -5.47
CA CYS A 24 1.95 0.84 -4.36
C CYS A 24 1.29 1.39 -3.09
N LEU A 25 0.55 2.49 -3.19
CA LEU A 25 -0.21 3.06 -2.07
C LEU A 25 -1.23 2.08 -1.51
N MET A 26 -1.96 1.40 -2.39
CA MET A 26 -2.92 0.36 -2.00
C MET A 26 -2.24 -0.80 -1.27
N CYS A 27 -1.04 -1.19 -1.68
CA CYS A 27 -0.26 -2.19 -0.96
C CYS A 27 0.12 -1.70 0.44
N ILE A 28 0.65 -0.48 0.57
CA ILE A 28 1.06 0.08 1.85
C ILE A 28 -0.12 0.12 2.82
N ASP A 29 -1.27 0.61 2.37
CA ASP A 29 -2.49 0.67 3.19
C ASP A 29 -2.98 -0.72 3.59
N ALA A 30 -2.92 -1.69 2.67
CA ALA A 30 -3.30 -3.07 2.96
C ALA A 30 -2.37 -3.73 3.99
N VAL A 31 -1.05 -3.57 3.83
CA VAL A 31 -0.04 -4.11 4.76
C VAL A 31 -0.23 -3.50 6.16
N ASN A 32 -0.46 -2.20 6.26
CA ASN A 32 -0.79 -1.54 7.53
C ASN A 32 -2.04 -2.14 8.18
N ALA A 33 -3.12 -2.34 7.42
CA ALA A 33 -4.34 -2.94 7.94
C ALA A 33 -4.10 -4.40 8.41
N LEU A 34 -3.27 -5.15 7.69
CA LEU A 34 -2.92 -6.52 8.05
C LEU A 34 -2.02 -6.61 9.27
N ASP A 35 -1.07 -5.68 9.48
CA ASP A 35 -0.21 -5.63 10.68
C ASP A 35 -1.06 -5.49 11.95
N VAL A 36 -2.05 -4.58 11.94
CA VAL A 36 -2.97 -4.38 13.07
C VAL A 36 -3.77 -5.65 13.37
N VAL A 37 -4.30 -6.31 12.34
CA VAL A 37 -5.08 -7.55 12.53
C VAL A 37 -4.20 -8.69 12.99
N LEU A 38 -2.98 -8.80 12.46
CA LEU A 38 -2.03 -9.83 12.85
C LEU A 38 -1.61 -9.67 14.32
N PHE A 39 -1.36 -8.43 14.76
CA PHE A 39 -1.09 -8.10 16.15
C PHE A 39 -2.25 -8.51 17.07
N ALA A 40 -3.49 -8.29 16.65
CA ALA A 40 -4.70 -8.72 17.35
C ALA A 40 -5.00 -10.23 17.23
N ARG A 41 -4.10 -11.04 16.66
CA ARG A 41 -4.30 -12.48 16.37
C ARG A 41 -5.55 -12.78 15.54
N GLY A 42 -5.98 -11.83 14.72
CA GLY A 42 -7.15 -11.94 13.86
C GLY A 42 -6.89 -12.69 12.55
N SER A 43 -7.96 -12.93 11.79
CA SER A 43 -7.87 -13.59 10.49
C SER A 43 -7.43 -12.61 9.39
N VAL A 44 -6.15 -12.68 9.02
CA VAL A 44 -5.55 -11.89 7.94
C VAL A 44 -6.28 -12.03 6.59
N LYS A 45 -6.82 -13.23 6.29
CA LYS A 45 -7.59 -13.47 5.06
C LYS A 45 -8.92 -12.70 5.05
N LYS A 46 -9.64 -12.68 6.18
CA LYS A 46 -10.87 -11.89 6.32
C LYS A 46 -10.57 -10.40 6.27
N ALA A 47 -9.49 -9.97 6.91
CA ALA A 47 -9.06 -8.57 6.90
C ALA A 47 -8.68 -8.08 5.50
N ALA A 48 -7.93 -8.86 4.72
CA ALA A 48 -7.60 -8.53 3.33
C ALA A 48 -8.86 -8.34 2.47
N LEU A 49 -9.83 -9.26 2.59
CA LEU A 49 -11.10 -9.17 1.86
C LEU A 49 -11.93 -7.97 2.30
N TYR A 50 -12.00 -7.71 3.61
CA TYR A 50 -12.70 -6.56 4.17
C TYR A 50 -12.08 -5.25 3.71
N PHE A 51 -10.75 -5.13 3.78
CA PHE A 51 -10.01 -3.96 3.30
C PHE A 51 -10.34 -3.67 1.83
N CYS A 52 -10.22 -4.67 0.96
CA CYS A 52 -10.53 -4.48 -0.45
C CYS A 52 -11.99 -4.11 -0.73
N LYS A 53 -12.94 -4.49 0.14
CA LYS A 53 -14.36 -4.22 -0.06
C LYS A 53 -14.78 -2.86 0.49
N GLU A 54 -14.28 -2.51 1.67
CA GLU A 54 -14.79 -1.38 2.47
C GLU A 54 -13.85 -0.17 2.48
N LYS A 55 -12.55 -0.35 2.18
CA LYS A 55 -11.53 0.72 2.23
C LYS A 55 -11.02 1.15 0.86
N VAL A 56 -11.24 0.34 -0.17
CA VAL A 56 -10.80 0.63 -1.54
C VAL A 56 -11.98 1.12 -2.38
N ASN A 57 -11.72 2.07 -3.28
CA ASN A 57 -12.72 2.57 -4.22
C ASN A 57 -13.30 1.41 -5.06
N LYS A 58 -14.62 1.42 -5.31
CA LYS A 58 -15.35 0.38 -6.06
C LYS A 58 -14.70 0.01 -7.39
N SER A 59 -14.14 0.99 -8.12
CA SER A 59 -13.45 0.77 -9.40
C SER A 59 -12.15 -0.02 -9.28
N LYS A 60 -11.55 -0.10 -8.09
CA LYS A 60 -10.23 -0.69 -7.81
C LYS A 60 -10.28 -1.93 -6.92
N VAL A 61 -11.48 -2.32 -6.47
CA VAL A 61 -11.69 -3.52 -5.64
C VAL A 61 -11.15 -4.78 -6.31
N LYS A 62 -11.29 -4.89 -7.64
CA LYS A 62 -10.78 -6.04 -8.40
C LYS A 62 -9.26 -6.12 -8.34
N ASP A 63 -8.59 -4.98 -8.51
CA ASP A 63 -7.13 -4.88 -8.44
C ASP A 63 -6.62 -5.20 -7.04
N CYS A 64 -7.28 -4.67 -6.00
CA CYS A 64 -6.98 -5.01 -4.61
C CYS A 64 -7.13 -6.51 -4.32
N LYS A 65 -8.23 -7.12 -4.78
CA LYS A 65 -8.46 -8.56 -4.59
C LYS A 65 -7.39 -9.40 -5.28
N ASN A 66 -6.97 -9.01 -6.47
CA ASN A 66 -5.88 -9.67 -7.18
C ASN A 66 -4.55 -9.52 -6.42
N LEU A 67 -4.21 -8.31 -5.99
CA LEU A 67 -3.04 -8.02 -5.17
C LEU A 67 -2.99 -8.93 -3.93
N MET A 68 -4.09 -8.98 -3.17
CA MET A 68 -4.19 -9.83 -1.98
C MET A 68 -4.15 -11.33 -2.33
N LYS A 69 -4.79 -11.75 -3.42
CA LYS A 69 -4.76 -13.15 -3.85
C LYS A 69 -3.34 -13.64 -4.15
N HIS A 70 -2.53 -12.79 -4.79
CA HIS A 70 -1.17 -13.16 -5.21
C HIS A 70 -0.13 -13.00 -4.08
N HIS A 71 -0.24 -11.95 -3.26
CA HIS A 71 0.85 -11.56 -2.36
C HIS A 71 0.54 -11.67 -0.86
N LEU A 72 -0.70 -11.99 -0.45
CA LEU A 72 -1.07 -12.03 0.97
C LEU A 72 -0.18 -12.96 1.80
N ARG A 73 0.22 -14.11 1.24
CA ARG A 73 1.09 -15.07 1.93
C ARG A 73 2.46 -14.46 2.23
N ASP A 74 3.05 -13.78 1.25
CA ASP A 74 4.39 -13.19 1.37
C ASP A 74 4.37 -11.97 2.29
N ILE A 75 3.33 -11.13 2.18
CA ILE A 75 3.08 -10.01 3.11
C ILE A 75 3.03 -10.52 4.55
N VAL A 76 2.22 -11.56 4.82
CA VAL A 76 2.08 -12.12 6.16
C VAL A 76 3.39 -12.76 6.64
N ARG A 77 4.15 -13.42 5.76
CA ARG A 77 5.45 -13.99 6.10
C ARG A 77 6.42 -12.91 6.55
N GLN A 78 6.46 -11.77 5.88
CA GLN A 78 7.35 -10.66 6.24
C GLN A 78 6.90 -9.92 7.49
N LEU A 79 5.59 -9.70 7.67
CA LEU A 79 5.04 -9.11 8.90
C LEU A 79 5.33 -9.95 10.16
N LYS A 80 5.53 -11.27 10.01
CA LYS A 80 5.89 -12.19 11.09
C LYS A 80 7.39 -12.26 11.38
N GLN A 81 8.25 -11.66 10.55
CA GLN A 81 9.68 -11.71 10.80
C GLN A 81 10.02 -10.93 12.08
N PRO A 82 10.98 -11.42 12.87
CA PRO A 82 11.38 -10.75 14.12
C PRO A 82 11.99 -9.37 13.85
N LEU A 83 12.66 -9.21 12.71
CA LEU A 83 13.03 -7.90 12.18
C LEU A 83 11.82 -7.34 11.42
N ARG A 84 11.14 -6.34 12.00
CA ARG A 84 10.02 -5.68 11.33
C ARG A 84 10.53 -4.95 10.09
N ASN A 85 10.27 -5.52 8.92
CA ASN A 85 10.48 -4.81 7.66
C ASN A 85 9.53 -3.62 7.61
N ASP A 86 10.03 -2.48 7.13
CA ASP A 86 9.18 -1.32 6.87
C ASP A 86 8.08 -1.69 5.85
N VAL A 87 6.92 -1.06 5.97
CA VAL A 87 5.75 -1.35 5.14
C VAL A 87 6.05 -1.12 3.66
N ALA A 88 6.80 -0.06 3.34
CA ALA A 88 7.22 0.21 1.98
C ALA A 88 8.20 -0.87 1.47
N MET A 89 9.08 -1.37 2.34
CA MET A 89 10.01 -2.46 2.03
C MET A 89 9.28 -3.76 1.70
N ILE A 90 8.22 -4.09 2.46
CA ILE A 90 7.36 -5.25 2.17
C ILE A 90 6.74 -5.10 0.77
N CYS A 91 6.16 -3.95 0.45
CA CYS A 91 5.56 -3.71 -0.86
C CYS A 91 6.57 -3.65 -2.03
N ASN A 92 7.80 -3.22 -1.77
CA ASN A 92 8.91 -3.27 -2.73
C ASN A 92 9.36 -4.72 -3.00
N SER A 93 9.47 -5.54 -1.94
CA SER A 93 9.96 -6.91 -2.05
C SER A 93 9.03 -7.84 -2.84
N ILE A 94 7.74 -7.52 -2.92
CA ILE A 94 6.76 -8.21 -3.76
C ILE A 94 6.58 -7.55 -5.14
N HIS A 95 7.47 -6.60 -5.48
CA HIS A 95 7.52 -5.86 -6.75
C HIS A 95 6.27 -5.05 -7.10
N VAL A 96 5.44 -4.73 -6.09
CA VAL A 96 4.24 -3.90 -6.27
C VAL A 96 4.65 -2.43 -6.32
N CYS A 97 5.49 -2.01 -5.38
CA CYS A 97 6.20 -0.75 -5.44
C CYS A 97 7.49 -0.93 -6.27
N GLY A 98 7.83 0.06 -7.10
CA GLY A 98 9.08 0.07 -7.86
C GLY A 98 10.22 0.64 -7.03
N ALA A 99 11.46 0.19 -7.28
CA ALA A 99 12.66 0.64 -6.58
C ALA A 99 12.95 2.16 -6.70
N SER A 100 12.27 2.85 -7.62
CA SER A 100 12.40 4.27 -7.92
C SER A 100 11.14 5.10 -7.61
N GLN A 101 10.23 4.58 -6.78
CA GLN A 101 9.24 5.47 -6.18
C GLN A 101 9.91 6.15 -4.99
N ASP A 102 10.29 7.42 -5.17
CA ASP A 102 10.61 8.30 -4.05
C ASP A 102 9.44 8.28 -3.07
N VAL A 103 9.57 7.44 -2.05
CA VAL A 103 8.74 7.42 -0.83
C VAL A 103 9.15 8.64 0.02
N GLY A 104 9.25 9.82 -0.60
CA GLY A 104 9.69 11.06 0.03
C GLY A 104 8.62 11.70 0.92
N ASP A 105 7.36 11.28 0.78
CA ASP A 105 6.22 11.90 1.48
C ASP A 105 5.42 10.96 2.39
N PHE A 106 5.81 9.69 2.52
CA PHE A 106 5.11 8.75 3.41
C PHE A 106 5.70 8.77 4.82
N VAL A 107 5.63 9.93 5.47
CA VAL A 107 5.68 9.98 6.94
C VAL A 107 4.30 9.54 7.44
N PRO A 108 4.17 8.41 8.16
CA PRO A 108 2.90 8.06 8.77
C PRO A 108 2.62 9.09 9.86
N ARG A 109 1.68 10.02 9.61
CA ARG A 109 1.04 10.78 10.69
C ARG A 109 0.25 9.78 11.53
N ARG A 110 0.90 9.20 12.55
CA ARG A 110 0.21 8.72 13.75
C ARG A 110 -0.51 9.93 14.34
N LYS A 111 -1.80 10.10 14.03
CA LYS A 111 -2.67 10.94 14.86
C LYS A 111 -2.88 10.21 16.17
N SER A 112 -1.98 10.43 17.12
CA SER A 112 -2.23 10.18 18.54
C SER A 112 -3.36 11.11 18.97
N LYS A 113 -4.59 10.59 19.05
CA LYS A 113 -5.66 11.22 19.81
C LYS A 113 -5.47 10.83 21.28
N GLY A 114 -5.16 11.81 22.13
CA GLY A 114 -5.61 11.83 23.53
C GLY A 114 -4.53 12.04 24.61
N GLN A 115 -4.39 13.29 25.05
CA GLN A 115 -4.34 13.75 26.47
C GLN A 115 -4.10 15.27 26.46
N ARG A 116 -5.12 16.13 26.59
CA ARG A 116 -5.70 16.72 27.82
C ARG A 116 -4.68 17.28 28.83
N ASN A 117 -4.69 18.62 28.89
CA ASN A 117 -4.68 19.52 30.06
C ASN A 117 -3.37 20.16 30.54
N ASN A 118 -3.47 21.49 30.69
CA ASN A 118 -2.80 22.43 31.58
C ASN A 118 -1.29 22.67 31.43
N LEU A 119 -0.94 23.92 31.06
CA LEU A 119 -0.38 24.84 32.05
C LEU A 119 -0.47 26.29 31.52
N ASP A 120 -1.33 27.08 32.16
CA ASP A 120 -1.15 28.52 32.32
C ASP A 120 0.07 28.74 33.22
N HIS A 121 1.06 29.51 32.74
CA HIS A 121 1.82 30.46 33.54
C HIS A 121 2.57 31.44 32.63
#